data_AF-A0A6N2BMI7-F1
#
_entry.id   AF-A0A6N2BMI7-F1
#
_cell.length_a   1.000
_cell.length_b   1.000
_cell.length_c   1.000
_cell.angle_alpha   90.00
_cell.angle_beta   90.00
_cell.angle_gamma   90.00
#
_symmetry.space_group_name_H-M   'P 1'
#
loop_
_entity.id
_entity.type
_entity.pdbx_description
1 polymer ?
#
loop_
_entity_poly.entity_id
_entity_poly.type
_entity_poly.pdbx_seq_one_letter_code
_entity_poly.pdbx_strand_id
1 'polypeptide(L)'
;MNTSTENGYNLWSEIIESSRTTFKSHARHFHAISIPFLFPIILTLIVYPSFELAIFHPDYHFTSYAQLQFPQLFAISSFETILLVLYALFLTFFFICGVGTTTYSVVQVIYDRPINVVSSIKSMRKSFFPLLSTFIVSQTIFISFTLLFALILVSVVQILQSLGLIELKSNSDHLLFLVIFWLIVIVPILIWLQLNWSLAYVITVVESNKGYETLRRSAKLVKGERWVALKILTYYGTVIVYMVVWYAMFLAKRETWRSFVGILVTVCNSAMGYILMNQYLVANVVLYMHCKELNDEKLMSKTAAGEYVSLSVEEEETNHDAV
;
A
#
# COMPACT_ATOMS: atom_id res chain seq x y z
N MET A 1 -2.69 -18.51 -27.67
CA MET A 1 -2.28 -17.24 -27.01
C MET A 1 -3.30 -16.83 -25.93
N ASN A 2 -3.77 -17.78 -25.10
CA ASN A 2 -4.78 -17.56 -24.03
C ASN A 2 -4.30 -18.07 -22.65
N THR A 3 -3.04 -18.47 -22.49
CA THR A 3 -2.56 -19.21 -21.32
C THR A 3 -2.21 -18.31 -20.12
N SER A 4 -2.00 -17.01 -20.29
CA SER A 4 -1.59 -16.12 -19.18
C SER A 4 -2.76 -15.66 -18.29
N THR A 5 -3.96 -15.50 -18.86
CA THR A 5 -5.15 -15.06 -18.11
C THR A 5 -5.76 -16.17 -17.27
N GLU A 6 -5.72 -17.41 -17.76
CA GLU A 6 -6.21 -18.59 -17.05
C GLU A 6 -5.30 -18.93 -15.86
N ASN A 7 -3.98 -18.86 -16.05
CA ASN A 7 -2.99 -19.08 -14.98
C ASN A 7 -3.07 -17.99 -13.88
N GLY A 8 -3.29 -16.73 -14.27
CA GLY A 8 -3.41 -15.60 -13.32
C GLY A 8 -4.74 -15.54 -12.55
N TYR A 9 -5.78 -16.26 -12.98
CA TYR A 9 -7.00 -16.44 -12.17
C TYR A 9 -6.77 -17.52 -11.10
N ASN A 10 -6.18 -18.65 -11.49
CA ASN A 10 -5.86 -19.75 -10.59
C ASN A 10 -4.87 -19.33 -9.49
N LEU A 11 -3.81 -18.59 -9.85
CA LEU A 11 -2.83 -18.10 -8.89
C LEU A 11 -3.42 -17.10 -7.89
N TRP A 12 -4.29 -16.18 -8.33
CA TRP A 12 -4.96 -15.26 -7.41
C TRP A 12 -5.83 -16.00 -6.38
N SER A 13 -6.63 -16.98 -6.83
CA SER A 13 -7.44 -17.78 -5.91
C SER A 13 -6.60 -18.61 -4.95
N GLU A 14 -5.48 -19.16 -5.43
CA GLU A 14 -4.55 -19.93 -4.61
C GLU A 14 -3.90 -19.06 -3.52
N ILE A 15 -3.42 -17.86 -3.86
CA ILE A 15 -2.84 -16.94 -2.88
C ILE A 15 -3.89 -16.49 -1.85
N ILE A 16 -5.11 -16.16 -2.28
CA ILE A 16 -6.17 -15.77 -1.37
C ILE A 16 -6.55 -16.93 -0.45
N GLU A 17 -6.70 -18.15 -0.97
CA GLU A 17 -7.05 -19.30 -0.14
C GLU A 17 -5.90 -19.67 0.80
N SER A 18 -4.66 -19.68 0.33
CA SER A 18 -3.46 -19.90 1.16
C SER A 18 -3.32 -18.85 2.27
N SER A 19 -3.58 -17.57 1.97
CA SER A 19 -3.58 -16.51 2.97
C SER A 19 -4.68 -16.71 4.02
N ARG A 20 -5.88 -17.15 3.58
CA ARG A 20 -7.02 -17.40 4.44
C ARG A 20 -6.82 -18.62 5.33
N THR A 21 -6.27 -19.71 4.80
CA THR A 21 -5.98 -20.93 5.57
C THR A 21 -4.89 -20.67 6.60
N THR A 22 -3.81 -19.96 6.22
CA THR A 22 -2.74 -19.51 7.12
C THR A 22 -3.28 -18.66 8.27
N PHE A 23 -4.15 -17.70 7.95
CA PHE A 23 -4.79 -16.86 8.97
C PHE A 23 -5.68 -17.69 9.89
N LYS A 24 -6.52 -18.58 9.35
CA LYS A 24 -7.45 -19.41 10.15
C LYS A 24 -6.74 -20.41 11.05
N SER A 25 -5.66 -21.04 10.57
CA SER A 25 -4.92 -22.05 11.34
C SER A 25 -4.25 -21.48 12.58
N HIS A 26 -3.85 -20.19 12.53
CA HIS A 26 -3.17 -19.51 13.63
C HIS A 26 -3.87 -18.22 14.06
N ALA A 27 -5.21 -18.17 13.96
CA ALA A 27 -6.01 -16.96 14.14
C ALA A 27 -5.72 -16.25 15.48
N ARG A 28 -5.58 -17.00 16.58
CA ARG A 28 -5.31 -16.41 17.91
C ARG A 28 -3.99 -15.63 17.94
N HIS A 29 -2.94 -16.15 17.30
CA HIS A 29 -1.65 -15.47 17.21
C HIS A 29 -1.75 -14.22 16.33
N PHE A 30 -2.38 -14.34 15.15
CA PHE A 30 -2.58 -13.23 14.24
C PHE A 30 -3.43 -12.10 14.85
N HIS A 31 -4.49 -12.42 15.59
CA HIS A 31 -5.24 -11.42 16.36
C HIS A 31 -4.39 -10.81 17.48
N ALA A 32 -3.62 -11.61 18.22
CA ALA A 32 -2.76 -11.11 19.30
C ALA A 32 -1.69 -10.11 18.81
N ILE A 33 -1.18 -10.25 17.59
CA ILE A 33 -0.26 -9.26 16.99
C ILE A 33 -0.98 -8.11 16.29
N SER A 34 -2.14 -8.34 15.67
CA SER A 34 -2.86 -7.28 14.93
C SER A 34 -3.61 -6.30 15.83
N ILE A 35 -4.12 -6.74 16.97
CA ILE A 35 -4.81 -5.86 17.93
C ILE A 35 -3.89 -4.73 18.44
N PRO A 36 -2.63 -4.96 18.85
CA PRO A 36 -1.78 -3.86 19.29
C PRO A 36 -1.26 -2.98 18.14
N PHE A 37 -1.16 -3.50 16.90
CA PHE A 37 -0.49 -2.77 15.81
C PHE A 37 -1.40 -2.26 14.68
N LEU A 38 -2.37 -3.04 14.24
CA LEU A 38 -3.23 -2.69 13.10
C LEU A 38 -4.57 -2.07 13.53
N PHE A 39 -5.12 -2.50 14.66
CA PHE A 39 -6.36 -1.92 15.19
C PHE A 39 -6.25 -0.42 15.49
N PRO A 40 -5.16 0.11 16.11
CA PRO A 40 -5.04 1.55 16.33
C PRO A 40 -5.06 2.36 15.04
N ILE A 41 -4.42 1.85 13.97
CA ILE A 41 -4.40 2.51 12.64
C ILE A 41 -5.82 2.68 12.12
N ILE A 42 -6.58 1.58 12.08
CA ILE A 42 -7.94 1.59 11.52
C ILE A 42 -8.88 2.41 12.39
N LEU A 43 -8.80 2.27 13.72
CA LEU A 43 -9.61 3.04 14.64
C LEU A 43 -9.38 4.54 14.45
N THR A 44 -8.13 4.98 14.39
CA THR A 44 -7.83 6.40 14.19
C THR A 44 -8.19 6.86 12.79
N LEU A 45 -8.01 6.05 11.74
CA LEU A 45 -8.44 6.39 10.37
C LEU A 45 -9.95 6.65 10.28
N ILE A 46 -10.73 5.87 11.01
CA ILE A 46 -12.20 5.96 11.08
C ILE A 46 -12.64 7.18 11.91
N VAL A 47 -11.98 7.44 13.05
CA VAL A 47 -12.39 8.46 14.03
C VAL A 47 -11.83 9.85 13.70
N TYR A 48 -10.61 9.94 13.16
CA TYR A 48 -9.88 11.19 12.96
C TYR A 48 -10.65 12.22 12.11
N PRO A 49 -11.22 11.89 10.94
CA PRO A 49 -11.96 12.87 10.14
C PRO A 49 -13.16 13.45 10.90
N SER A 50 -13.77 12.65 11.77
CA SER A 50 -14.92 13.11 12.59
C SER A 50 -14.47 14.00 13.75
N PHE A 51 -13.32 13.70 14.34
CA PHE A 51 -12.74 14.47 15.43
C PHE A 51 -12.22 15.83 14.94
N GLU A 52 -11.51 15.84 13.82
CA GLU A 52 -11.03 17.04 13.14
C GLU A 52 -12.19 17.97 12.79
N LEU A 53 -13.24 17.44 12.16
CA LEU A 53 -14.45 18.19 11.82
C LEU A 53 -15.14 18.75 13.08
N ALA A 54 -15.29 17.95 14.13
CA ALA A 54 -15.96 18.36 15.36
C ALA A 54 -15.23 19.48 16.13
N ILE A 55 -13.90 19.53 16.05
CA ILE A 55 -13.08 20.49 16.82
C ILE A 55 -12.76 21.74 16.01
N PHE A 56 -12.32 21.59 14.77
CA PHE A 56 -11.83 22.71 13.96
C PHE A 56 -12.95 23.35 13.12
N HIS A 57 -14.02 22.61 12.83
CA HIS A 57 -15.12 23.07 11.98
C HIS A 57 -16.51 22.69 12.54
N PRO A 58 -16.89 23.15 13.75
CA PRO A 58 -18.14 22.75 14.43
C PRO A 58 -19.43 23.13 13.69
N ASP A 59 -19.37 24.12 12.79
CA ASP A 59 -20.50 24.61 12.00
C ASP A 59 -20.60 23.95 10.61
N TYR A 60 -19.66 23.07 10.26
CA TYR A 60 -19.60 22.44 8.93
C TYR A 60 -20.55 21.23 8.83
N HIS A 61 -21.40 21.22 7.81
CA HIS A 61 -22.23 20.08 7.44
C HIS A 61 -21.51 19.21 6.40
N PHE A 62 -21.35 17.90 6.64
CA PHE A 62 -20.63 16.96 5.76
C PHE A 62 -21.09 16.97 4.28
N THR A 63 -22.32 17.41 3.97
CA THR A 63 -22.80 17.59 2.59
C THR A 63 -22.03 18.66 1.80
N SER A 64 -21.35 19.59 2.48
CA SER A 64 -20.47 20.59 1.83
C SER A 64 -19.10 20.01 1.43
N TYR A 65 -18.76 18.78 1.82
CA TYR A 65 -17.52 18.12 1.36
C TYR A 65 -17.51 17.90 -0.17
N ALA A 66 -18.70 17.85 -0.79
CA ALA A 66 -18.85 17.82 -2.24
C ALA A 66 -18.67 19.21 -2.90
N GLN A 67 -18.80 20.30 -2.15
CA GLN A 67 -18.50 21.67 -2.59
C GLN A 67 -17.06 22.03 -2.20
N LEU A 68 -16.11 21.46 -2.93
CA LEU A 68 -14.68 21.68 -2.74
C LEU A 68 -14.30 23.13 -3.10
N GLN A 69 -14.45 24.06 -2.16
CA GLN A 69 -13.91 25.42 -2.28
C GLN A 69 -12.40 25.37 -2.03
N PHE A 70 -11.65 25.23 -3.13
CA PHE A 70 -10.17 25.23 -3.20
C PHE A 70 -9.42 26.26 -2.32
N PRO A 71 -9.93 27.48 -2.01
CA PRO A 71 -9.18 28.42 -1.17
C PRO A 71 -9.07 28.04 0.31
N GLN A 72 -9.99 27.22 0.85
CA GLN A 72 -9.98 26.85 2.27
C GLN A 72 -9.03 25.67 2.58
N LEU A 73 -8.58 24.93 1.56
CA LEU A 73 -7.69 23.77 1.72
C LEU A 73 -6.26 24.15 2.18
N PHE A 74 -5.88 25.42 2.06
CA PHE A 74 -4.52 25.91 2.32
C PHE A 74 -4.40 26.76 3.59
N ALA A 75 -5.50 27.02 4.31
CA ALA A 75 -5.51 27.79 5.55
C ALA A 75 -5.43 26.87 6.77
N ILE A 76 -4.41 26.01 6.82
CA ILE A 76 -4.17 25.10 7.94
C ILE A 76 -3.44 25.87 9.04
N SER A 77 -3.95 25.82 10.27
CA SER A 77 -3.27 26.45 11.40
C SER A 77 -1.93 25.77 11.71
N SER A 78 -0.96 26.49 12.28
CA SER A 78 0.30 25.89 12.74
C SER A 78 0.06 24.76 13.74
N PHE A 79 -0.97 24.89 14.58
CA PHE A 79 -1.38 23.85 15.54
C PHE A 79 -1.93 22.60 14.84
N GLU A 80 -2.77 22.78 13.84
CA GLU A 80 -3.38 21.70 13.04
C GLU A 80 -2.30 20.94 12.24
N THR A 81 -1.31 21.67 11.72
CA THR A 81 -0.14 21.08 11.06
C THR A 81 0.66 20.19 12.01
N ILE A 82 0.93 20.65 13.23
CA ILE A 82 1.64 19.84 14.25
C ILE A 82 0.85 18.58 14.58
N LEU A 83 -0.47 18.69 14.73
CA LEU A 83 -1.36 17.57 15.02
C LEU A 83 -1.39 16.55 13.87
N LEU A 84 -1.43 17.01 12.62
CA LEU A 84 -1.37 16.17 11.43
C LEU A 84 -0.02 15.43 11.33
N VAL A 85 1.09 16.11 11.62
CA VAL A 85 2.43 15.49 11.65
C VAL A 85 2.50 14.40 12.73
N LEU A 86 2.00 14.68 13.94
CA LEU A 86 1.97 13.70 15.03
C LEU A 86 1.09 12.49 14.66
N TYR A 87 -0.05 12.74 14.03
CA TYR A 87 -0.94 11.70 13.53
C TYR A 87 -0.25 10.83 12.46
N ALA A 88 0.44 11.43 11.49
CA ALA A 88 1.19 10.71 10.47
C ALA A 88 2.32 9.86 11.07
N LEU A 89 3.05 10.40 12.07
CA LEU A 89 4.08 9.66 12.80
C LEU A 89 3.48 8.46 13.55
N PHE A 90 2.34 8.66 14.22
CA PHE A 90 1.60 7.60 14.89
C PHE A 90 1.23 6.48 13.92
N LEU A 91 0.57 6.81 12.81
CA LEU A 91 0.18 5.82 11.79
C LEU A 91 1.39 5.08 11.22
N THR A 92 2.47 5.81 10.92
CA THR A 92 3.70 5.24 10.36
C THR A 92 4.34 4.24 11.32
N PHE A 93 4.44 4.60 12.60
CA PHE A 93 5.00 3.73 13.63
C PHE A 93 4.22 2.42 13.71
N PHE A 94 2.90 2.50 13.88
CA PHE A 94 2.04 1.33 14.00
C PHE A 94 2.02 0.48 12.72
N PHE A 95 2.05 1.11 11.54
CA PHE A 95 2.12 0.42 10.25
C PHE A 95 3.41 -0.40 10.13
N ILE A 96 4.57 0.20 10.41
CA ILE A 96 5.87 -0.49 10.36
C ILE A 96 5.90 -1.67 11.32
N CYS A 97 5.39 -1.49 12.54
CA CYS A 97 5.28 -2.55 13.54
C CYS A 97 4.36 -3.69 13.06
N GLY A 98 3.20 -3.35 12.50
CA GLY A 98 2.24 -4.32 11.98
C GLY A 98 2.80 -5.13 10.82
N VAL A 99 3.46 -4.47 9.85
CA VAL A 99 4.09 -5.15 8.71
C VAL A 99 5.22 -6.07 9.18
N GLY A 100 6.10 -5.59 10.06
CA GLY A 100 7.23 -6.37 10.57
C GLY A 100 6.80 -7.63 11.32
N THR A 101 5.84 -7.50 12.24
CA THR A 101 5.36 -8.62 13.05
C THR A 101 4.53 -9.63 12.25
N THR A 102 3.69 -9.15 11.33
CA THR A 102 2.89 -10.01 10.45
C THR A 102 3.78 -10.77 9.48
N THR A 103 4.72 -10.09 8.82
CA THR A 103 5.65 -10.73 7.87
C THR A 103 6.48 -11.80 8.55
N TYR A 104 7.08 -11.50 9.71
CA TYR A 104 7.84 -12.50 10.46
C TYR A 104 6.98 -13.71 10.83
N SER A 105 5.76 -13.48 11.33
CA SER A 105 4.85 -14.57 11.75
C SER A 105 4.45 -15.46 10.57
N VAL A 106 4.06 -14.89 9.44
CA VAL A 106 3.68 -15.65 8.23
C VAL A 106 4.87 -16.46 7.71
N VAL A 107 6.06 -15.87 7.65
CA VAL A 107 7.28 -16.57 7.22
C VAL A 107 7.60 -17.76 8.13
N GLN A 108 7.45 -17.61 9.46
CA GLN A 108 7.63 -18.75 10.37
C GLN A 108 6.59 -19.84 10.14
N VAL A 109 5.33 -19.49 9.86
CA VAL A 109 4.28 -20.47 9.53
C VAL A 109 4.59 -21.20 8.22
N ILE A 110 5.01 -20.49 7.17
CA ILE A 110 5.35 -21.09 5.87
C ILE A 110 6.53 -22.07 5.99
N TYR A 111 7.48 -21.80 6.88
CA TYR A 111 8.62 -22.68 7.15
C TYR A 111 8.36 -23.72 8.27
N ASP A 112 7.11 -23.94 8.68
CA ASP A 112 6.71 -24.88 9.73
C ASP A 112 7.46 -24.72 11.07
N ARG A 113 7.79 -23.47 11.42
CA ARG A 113 8.49 -23.13 12.67
C ARG A 113 7.51 -22.66 13.74
N PRO A 114 7.80 -22.94 15.03
CA PRO A 114 6.93 -22.52 16.11
C PRO A 114 6.84 -20.99 16.21
N ILE A 115 5.61 -20.47 16.22
CA ILE A 115 5.34 -19.04 16.33
C ILE A 115 5.15 -18.61 17.78
N ASN A 116 5.71 -17.44 18.12
CA ASN A 116 5.47 -16.80 19.41
C ASN A 116 5.32 -15.29 19.21
N VAL A 117 4.38 -14.67 19.94
CA VAL A 117 4.14 -13.23 19.91
C VAL A 117 5.40 -12.48 20.35
N VAL A 118 6.09 -12.99 21.37
CA VAL A 118 7.30 -12.35 21.92
C VAL A 118 8.45 -12.39 20.93
N SER A 119 8.65 -13.49 20.20
CA SER A 119 9.69 -13.58 19.17
C SER A 119 9.39 -12.64 18.00
N SER A 120 8.11 -12.51 17.64
CA SER A 120 7.65 -11.59 16.59
C SER A 120 7.93 -10.12 16.95
N ILE A 121 7.61 -9.70 18.19
CA ILE A 121 7.89 -8.35 18.69
C ILE A 121 9.40 -8.10 18.81
N LYS A 122 10.19 -9.10 19.21
CA LYS A 122 11.65 -8.98 19.28
C LYS A 122 12.27 -8.82 17.88
N SER A 123 11.74 -9.54 16.90
CA SER A 123 12.16 -9.45 15.50
C SER A 123 11.89 -8.06 14.93
N MET A 124 10.73 -7.49 15.23
CA MET A 124 10.34 -6.13 14.83
C MET A 124 11.41 -5.08 15.15
N ARG A 125 12.07 -5.15 16.32
CA ARG A 125 13.12 -4.18 16.69
C ARG A 125 14.29 -4.18 15.71
N LYS A 126 14.64 -5.34 15.14
CA LYS A 126 15.71 -5.46 14.15
C LYS A 126 15.28 -4.96 12.78
N SER A 127 14.03 -5.22 12.39
CA SER A 127 13.48 -4.83 11.09
C SER A 127 12.98 -3.38 11.04
N PHE A 128 12.79 -2.71 12.19
CA PHE A 128 12.21 -1.36 12.27
C PHE A 128 13.01 -0.32 11.47
N PHE A 129 14.32 -0.21 11.69
CA PHE A 129 15.15 0.76 10.97
C PHE A 129 15.24 0.46 9.45
N PRO A 130 15.45 -0.80 9.01
CA PRO A 130 15.28 -1.16 7.61
C PRO A 130 13.94 -0.69 7.02
N LEU A 131 12.82 -1.04 7.67
CA LEU A 131 11.47 -0.71 7.21
C LEU A 131 11.23 0.79 7.15
N LEU A 132 11.66 1.52 8.18
CA LEU A 132 11.56 2.97 8.24
C LEU A 132 12.35 3.62 7.11
N SER A 133 13.54 3.12 6.80
CA SER A 133 14.34 3.61 5.66
C SER A 133 13.62 3.37 4.33
N THR A 134 13.09 2.17 4.10
CA THR A 134 12.32 1.85 2.88
C THR A 134 11.06 2.70 2.78
N PHE A 135 10.36 2.92 3.91
CA PHE A 135 9.18 3.79 3.98
C PHE A 135 9.51 5.23 3.62
N ILE A 136 10.54 5.83 4.24
CA ILE A 136 10.97 7.20 3.94
C ILE A 136 11.33 7.34 2.47
N VAL A 137 12.15 6.43 1.92
CA VAL A 137 12.54 6.50 0.50
C VAL A 137 11.31 6.40 -0.41
N SER A 138 10.39 5.48 -0.14
CA SER A 138 9.17 5.33 -0.92
C SER A 138 8.32 6.59 -0.86
N GLN A 139 8.06 7.13 0.33
CA GLN A 139 7.25 8.34 0.52
C GLN A 139 7.90 9.58 -0.11
N THR A 140 9.22 9.73 -0.01
CA THR A 140 9.95 10.83 -0.68
C THR A 140 9.76 10.78 -2.18
N ILE A 141 9.75 9.60 -2.80
CA ILE A 141 9.50 9.48 -4.24
C ILE A 141 8.03 9.79 -4.57
N PHE A 142 7.07 9.28 -3.79
CA PHE A 142 5.65 9.61 -3.95
C PHE A 142 5.38 11.11 -3.87
N ILE A 143 5.93 11.78 -2.85
CA ILE A 143 5.82 13.23 -2.65
C ILE A 143 6.49 13.97 -3.82
N SER A 144 7.68 13.54 -4.24
CA SER A 144 8.38 14.15 -5.39
C SER A 144 7.55 14.10 -6.68
N PHE A 145 6.97 12.95 -7.02
CA PHE A 145 6.09 12.83 -8.19
C PHE A 145 4.84 13.70 -8.06
N THR A 146 4.20 13.68 -6.90
CA THR A 146 2.99 14.47 -6.65
C THR A 146 3.28 15.98 -6.75
N LEU A 147 4.39 16.42 -6.18
CA LEU A 147 4.82 17.82 -6.22
C LEU A 147 5.16 18.25 -7.65
N LEU A 148 5.88 17.41 -8.41
CA LEU A 148 6.19 17.69 -9.81
C LEU A 148 4.92 17.85 -10.65
N PHE A 149 3.95 16.96 -10.49
CA PHE A 149 2.68 17.05 -11.20
C PHE A 149 1.84 18.26 -10.76
N ALA A 150 1.83 18.58 -9.46
CA ALA A 150 1.18 19.77 -8.95
C ALA A 150 1.79 21.06 -9.52
N LEU A 151 3.12 21.14 -9.62
CA LEU A 151 3.81 22.27 -10.25
C LEU A 151 3.42 22.41 -11.73
N ILE A 152 3.40 21.31 -12.49
CA ILE A 152 2.99 21.34 -13.90
C ILE A 152 1.54 21.82 -14.02
N LEU A 153 0.63 21.30 -13.20
CA LEU A 153 -0.77 21.71 -13.16
C LEU A 153 -0.91 23.23 -12.91
N VAL A 154 -0.23 23.75 -11.90
CA VAL A 154 -0.24 25.19 -11.57
C VAL A 154 0.30 26.02 -12.74
N SER A 155 1.41 25.61 -13.35
CA SER A 155 1.97 26.30 -14.52
C SER A 155 1.02 26.30 -15.71
N VAL A 156 0.36 25.17 -16.01
CA VAL A 156 -0.63 25.08 -17.09
C VAL A 156 -1.80 26.03 -16.83
N VAL A 157 -2.33 26.05 -15.60
CA VAL A 157 -3.43 26.96 -15.23
C VAL A 157 -3.01 28.42 -15.39
N GLN A 158 -1.81 28.80 -14.95
CA GLN A 158 -1.28 30.17 -15.08
C GLN A 158 -1.11 30.59 -16.54
N ILE A 159 -0.61 29.70 -17.40
CA ILE A 159 -0.48 29.97 -18.84
C ILE A 159 -1.86 30.13 -19.50
N LEU A 160 -2.82 29.27 -19.15
CA LEU A 160 -4.15 29.31 -19.74
C LEU A 160 -4.92 30.57 -19.31
N GLN A 161 -4.66 31.04 -18.08
CA GLN A 161 -5.15 32.31 -17.57
C GLN A 161 -4.52 33.50 -18.29
N SER A 162 -3.19 33.49 -18.51
CA SER A 162 -2.51 34.60 -19.20
C SER A 162 -2.92 34.76 -20.66
N LEU A 163 -3.33 33.65 -21.29
CA LEU A 163 -3.89 33.63 -22.65
C LEU A 163 -5.37 34.04 -22.71
N GLY A 164 -6.02 34.34 -21.57
CA GLY A 164 -7.43 34.71 -21.51
C GLY A 164 -8.40 33.56 -21.82
N LEU A 165 -7.92 32.31 -21.82
CA LEU A 165 -8.74 31.12 -22.13
C LEU A 165 -9.54 30.62 -20.92
N ILE A 166 -9.14 30.98 -19.69
CA ILE A 166 -9.86 30.66 -18.46
C ILE A 166 -9.89 31.88 -17.53
N GLU A 167 -11.10 32.32 -17.16
CA GLU A 167 -11.31 33.27 -16.08
C GLU A 167 -11.64 32.54 -14.77
N LEU A 168 -10.72 32.63 -13.81
CA LEU A 168 -10.81 32.01 -12.48
C LEU A 168 -12.07 32.42 -11.67
N LYS A 169 -12.73 33.52 -12.05
CA LYS A 169 -13.87 34.11 -11.32
C LYS A 169 -15.24 33.60 -11.78
N SER A 170 -15.38 33.08 -13.00
CA SER A 170 -16.70 32.76 -13.56
C SER A 170 -16.86 31.36 -14.16
N ASN A 171 -15.78 30.59 -14.36
CA ASN A 171 -15.85 29.31 -15.08
C ASN A 171 -15.30 28.13 -14.27
N SER A 172 -16.04 27.77 -13.22
CA SER A 172 -15.81 26.60 -12.33
C SER A 172 -15.62 25.29 -13.12
N ASP A 173 -16.37 25.11 -14.20
CA ASP A 173 -16.49 23.82 -14.87
C ASP A 173 -15.24 23.45 -15.68
N HIS A 174 -14.56 24.43 -16.29
CA HIS A 174 -13.31 24.17 -17.03
C HIS A 174 -12.14 23.82 -16.10
N LEU A 175 -12.05 24.48 -14.93
CA LEU A 175 -11.05 24.12 -13.93
C LEU A 175 -11.31 22.73 -13.36
N LEU A 176 -12.58 22.39 -13.10
CA LEU A 176 -12.97 21.07 -12.63
C LEU A 176 -12.65 19.99 -13.66
N PHE A 177 -12.94 20.22 -14.95
CA PHE A 177 -12.56 19.30 -16.03
C PHE A 177 -11.04 19.08 -16.10
N LEU A 178 -10.27 20.16 -16.00
CA LEU A 178 -8.81 20.10 -16.02
C LEU A 178 -8.25 19.34 -14.82
N VAL A 179 -8.81 19.55 -13.62
CA VAL A 179 -8.45 18.78 -12.40
C VAL A 179 -8.80 17.30 -12.54
N ILE A 180 -9.99 16.96 -13.06
CA ILE A 180 -10.39 15.57 -13.31
C ILE A 180 -9.43 14.90 -14.29
N PHE A 181 -9.12 15.57 -15.41
CA PHE A 181 -8.16 15.07 -16.38
C PHE A 181 -6.79 14.81 -15.74
N TRP A 182 -6.33 15.76 -14.91
CA TRP A 182 -5.09 15.61 -14.14
C TRP A 182 -5.12 14.42 -13.18
N LEU A 183 -6.23 14.21 -12.47
CA LEU A 183 -6.43 13.06 -11.58
C LEU A 183 -6.37 11.73 -12.35
N ILE A 184 -6.98 11.68 -13.54
CA ILE A 184 -6.95 10.51 -14.42
C ILE A 184 -5.52 10.16 -14.85
N VAL A 185 -4.62 11.14 -14.98
CA VAL A 185 -3.22 10.91 -15.34
C VAL A 185 -2.37 10.50 -14.13
N ILE A 186 -2.49 11.21 -13.01
CA ILE A 186 -1.64 10.98 -11.84
C ILE A 186 -1.98 9.67 -11.11
N VAL A 187 -3.27 9.35 -10.94
CA VAL A 187 -3.70 8.19 -10.15
C VAL A 187 -3.15 6.86 -10.70
N PRO A 188 -3.22 6.56 -12.01
CA PRO A 188 -2.61 5.35 -12.57
C PRO A 188 -1.10 5.26 -12.36
N ILE A 189 -0.38 6.39 -12.42
CA ILE A 189 1.07 6.43 -12.19
C ILE A 189 1.38 6.08 -10.75
N LEU A 190 0.64 6.65 -9.80
CA LEU A 190 0.78 6.33 -8.37
C LEU A 190 0.43 4.87 -8.08
N ILE A 191 -0.63 4.35 -8.69
CA ILE A 191 -0.98 2.92 -8.61
C ILE A 191 0.16 2.07 -9.16
N TRP A 192 0.69 2.38 -10.34
CA TRP A 192 1.79 1.63 -10.94
C TRP A 192 3.04 1.60 -10.03
N LEU A 193 3.35 2.73 -9.39
CA LEU A 193 4.43 2.82 -8.43
C LEU A 193 4.18 1.95 -7.20
N GLN A 194 2.98 2.03 -6.63
CA GLN A 194 2.53 1.22 -5.49
C GLN A 194 2.57 -0.27 -5.81
N LEU A 195 2.18 -0.69 -7.02
CA LEU A 195 2.24 -2.09 -7.44
C LEU A 195 3.66 -2.63 -7.44
N ASN A 196 4.60 -1.89 -8.03
CA ASN A 196 5.99 -2.31 -8.11
C ASN A 196 6.65 -2.37 -6.72
N TRP A 197 6.15 -1.62 -5.74
CA TRP A 197 6.71 -1.54 -4.39
C TRP A 197 5.87 -2.26 -3.32
N SER A 198 4.78 -2.92 -3.71
CA SER A 198 3.90 -3.69 -2.82
C SER A 198 4.66 -4.69 -1.94
N LEU A 199 5.64 -5.38 -2.53
CA LEU A 199 6.47 -6.37 -1.82
C LEU A 199 7.68 -5.77 -1.11
N ALA A 200 7.99 -4.48 -1.30
CA ALA A 200 9.21 -3.88 -0.76
C ALA A 200 9.25 -3.99 0.76
N TYR A 201 8.14 -3.72 1.45
CA TYR A 201 8.12 -3.82 2.90
C TYR A 201 8.33 -5.26 3.41
N VAL A 202 7.79 -6.26 2.70
CA VAL A 202 8.01 -7.68 3.00
C VAL A 202 9.48 -8.06 2.79
N ILE A 203 10.05 -7.69 1.65
CA ILE A 203 11.46 -7.92 1.29
C ILE A 203 12.39 -7.33 2.34
N THR A 204 12.13 -6.12 2.81
CA THR A 204 12.92 -5.47 3.85
C THR A 204 12.93 -6.26 5.16
N VAL A 205 11.83 -6.93 5.52
CA VAL A 205 11.78 -7.76 6.73
C VAL A 205 12.52 -9.08 6.52
N VAL A 206 12.29 -9.74 5.39
CA VAL A 206 12.81 -11.10 5.13
C VAL A 206 14.30 -11.09 4.80
N GLU A 207 14.73 -10.14 3.98
CA GLU A 207 16.10 -10.08 3.47
C GLU A 207 16.96 -9.06 4.22
N SER A 208 16.38 -8.30 5.15
CA SER A 208 17.06 -7.24 5.92
C SER A 208 17.67 -6.12 5.05
N ASN A 209 17.27 -6.04 3.77
CA ASN A 209 17.67 -4.98 2.85
C ASN A 209 16.94 -3.67 3.15
N LYS A 210 17.55 -2.52 2.83
CA LYS A 210 17.02 -1.19 3.20
C LYS A 210 16.84 -0.29 1.98
N GLY A 211 15.89 0.63 2.06
CA GLY A 211 15.81 1.78 1.15
C GLY A 211 15.61 1.40 -0.32
N TYR A 212 16.37 2.05 -1.21
CA TYR A 212 16.19 1.97 -2.66
C TYR A 212 16.47 0.58 -3.24
N GLU A 213 17.44 -0.16 -2.68
CA GLU A 213 17.79 -1.51 -3.13
C GLU A 213 16.59 -2.45 -3.01
N THR A 214 15.83 -2.32 -1.92
CA THR A 214 14.62 -3.09 -1.68
C THR A 214 13.52 -2.75 -2.69
N LEU A 215 13.33 -1.46 -3.00
CA LEU A 215 12.34 -1.01 -3.99
C LEU A 215 12.67 -1.56 -5.38
N ARG A 216 13.95 -1.53 -5.78
CA ARG A 216 14.42 -2.09 -7.06
C ARG A 216 14.21 -3.60 -7.11
N ARG A 217 14.47 -4.31 -6.01
CA ARG A 217 14.25 -5.75 -5.92
C ARG A 217 12.77 -6.10 -6.01
N SER A 218 11.90 -5.36 -5.31
CA SER A 218 10.45 -5.50 -5.41
C SER A 218 9.97 -5.36 -6.86
N ALA A 219 10.41 -4.31 -7.56
CA ALA A 219 10.01 -4.06 -8.94
C ALA A 219 10.44 -5.18 -9.90
N LYS A 220 11.57 -5.85 -9.63
CA LYS A 220 12.04 -7.01 -10.41
C LYS A 220 11.17 -8.24 -10.15
N LEU A 221 10.87 -8.54 -8.89
CA LEU A 221 10.09 -9.72 -8.50
C LEU A 221 8.63 -9.63 -9.00
N VAL A 222 8.01 -8.46 -8.85
CA VAL A 222 6.61 -8.26 -9.23
C VAL A 222 6.42 -8.23 -10.75
N LYS A 223 7.48 -8.08 -11.56
CA LYS A 223 7.38 -7.90 -13.02
C LYS A 223 6.64 -9.03 -13.75
N GLY A 224 6.72 -10.27 -13.26
CA GLY A 224 5.99 -11.42 -13.80
C GLY A 224 4.52 -11.46 -13.37
N GLU A 225 4.25 -11.19 -12.09
CA GLU A 225 2.94 -11.40 -11.46
C GLU A 225 2.20 -10.09 -11.10
N ARG A 226 2.41 -9.04 -11.90
CA ARG A 226 1.83 -7.69 -11.67
C ARG A 226 0.31 -7.73 -11.54
N TRP A 227 -0.35 -8.58 -12.33
CA TRP A 227 -1.80 -8.69 -12.34
C TRP A 227 -2.35 -9.23 -11.03
N VAL A 228 -1.65 -10.17 -10.39
CA VAL A 228 -2.08 -10.73 -9.11
C VAL A 228 -1.86 -9.72 -7.99
N ALA A 229 -0.71 -9.05 -7.97
CA ALA A 229 -0.44 -7.93 -7.06
C ALA A 229 -1.50 -6.82 -7.21
N LEU A 230 -1.89 -6.49 -8.44
CA LEU A 230 -2.94 -5.53 -8.73
C LEU A 230 -4.30 -5.97 -8.20
N LYS A 231 -4.70 -7.23 -8.43
CA LYS A 231 -5.96 -7.75 -7.87
C LYS A 231 -5.99 -7.67 -6.34
N ILE A 232 -4.89 -8.03 -5.66
CA ILE A 232 -4.79 -7.94 -4.19
C ILE A 232 -4.91 -6.49 -3.74
N LEU A 233 -4.12 -5.58 -4.32
CA LEU A 233 -4.13 -4.16 -3.97
C LEU A 233 -5.50 -3.52 -4.21
N THR A 234 -6.09 -3.75 -5.39
CA THR A 234 -7.39 -3.18 -5.75
C THR A 234 -8.51 -3.78 -4.89
N TYR A 235 -8.52 -5.09 -4.63
CA TYR A 235 -9.56 -5.72 -3.80
C TYR A 235 -9.54 -5.18 -2.36
N TYR A 236 -8.41 -5.31 -1.64
CA TYR A 236 -8.34 -4.84 -0.25
C TYR A 236 -8.42 -3.32 -0.15
N GLY A 237 -7.79 -2.60 -1.08
CA GLY A 237 -7.82 -1.14 -1.13
C GLY A 237 -9.24 -0.59 -1.32
N THR A 238 -9.99 -1.11 -2.29
CA THR A 238 -11.36 -0.66 -2.55
C THR A 238 -12.30 -0.98 -1.40
N VAL A 239 -12.18 -2.15 -0.77
CA VAL A 239 -13.00 -2.52 0.39
C VAL A 239 -12.71 -1.61 1.58
N ILE A 240 -11.43 -1.31 1.86
CA ILE A 240 -11.05 -0.39 2.95
C ILE A 240 -11.55 1.04 2.67
N VAL A 241 -11.35 1.55 1.44
CA VAL A 241 -11.84 2.89 1.07
C VAL A 241 -13.36 2.96 1.17
N TYR A 242 -14.07 1.95 0.65
CA TYR A 242 -15.52 1.87 0.76
C TYR A 242 -15.99 1.87 2.22
N MET A 243 -15.35 1.08 3.09
CA MET A 243 -15.65 1.05 4.53
C MET A 243 -15.48 2.43 5.17
N VAL A 244 -14.37 3.11 4.90
CA VAL A 244 -14.07 4.45 5.47
C VAL A 244 -15.06 5.49 4.95
N VAL A 245 -15.31 5.54 3.64
CA VAL A 245 -16.22 6.51 3.02
C VAL A 245 -17.67 6.28 3.46
N TRP A 246 -18.13 5.03 3.46
CA TRP A 246 -19.46 4.67 3.94
C TRP A 246 -19.66 5.05 5.41
N TYR A 247 -18.66 4.77 6.25
CA TYR A 247 -18.70 5.15 7.65
C TYR A 247 -18.72 6.68 7.85
N ALA A 248 -17.90 7.42 7.10
CA ALA A 248 -17.89 8.88 7.13
C ALA A 248 -19.28 9.45 6.75
N MET A 249 -19.91 8.91 5.71
CA MET A 249 -21.30 9.26 5.33
C MET A 249 -22.33 8.87 6.41
N PHE A 250 -22.10 7.79 7.15
CA PHE A 250 -22.99 7.39 8.24
C PHE A 250 -22.90 8.35 9.44
N LEU A 251 -21.68 8.77 9.79
CA LEU A 251 -21.43 9.72 10.87
C LEU A 251 -21.80 11.17 10.55
N ALA A 252 -21.86 11.53 9.27
CA ALA A 252 -22.36 12.82 8.80
C ALA A 252 -23.74 13.19 9.36
N LYS A 253 -24.54 12.19 9.76
CA LYS A 253 -25.81 12.39 10.46
C LYS A 253 -25.53 12.76 11.92
N ARG A 254 -25.67 14.05 12.25
CA ARG A 254 -25.24 14.73 13.50
C ARG A 254 -25.58 14.01 14.80
N GLU A 255 -26.71 13.31 14.86
CA GLU A 255 -27.16 12.59 16.06
C GLU A 255 -26.58 11.18 16.20
N THR A 256 -26.06 10.61 15.11
CA THR A 256 -25.68 9.20 15.04
C THR A 256 -24.35 8.93 15.75
N TRP A 257 -23.39 9.87 15.74
CA TRP A 257 -22.05 9.64 16.32
C TRP A 257 -22.07 9.47 17.86
N ARG A 258 -23.02 10.14 18.55
CA ARG A 258 -23.25 10.01 20.00
C ARG A 258 -24.21 8.88 20.37
N SER A 259 -24.91 8.32 19.38
CA SER A 259 -25.81 7.20 19.61
C SER A 259 -25.02 5.94 19.92
N PHE A 260 -25.59 5.07 20.76
CA PHE A 260 -25.10 3.71 20.98
C PHE A 260 -24.88 2.97 19.65
N VAL A 261 -25.75 3.21 18.66
CA VAL A 261 -25.63 2.64 17.30
C VAL A 261 -24.37 3.14 16.59
N GLY A 262 -24.03 4.44 16.73
CA GLY A 262 -22.80 5.00 16.17
C GLY A 262 -21.58 4.30 16.73
N ILE A 263 -21.48 4.22 18.06
CA ILE A 263 -20.37 3.56 18.76
C ILE A 263 -20.23 2.09 18.35
N LEU A 264 -21.35 1.35 18.29
CA LEU A 264 -21.34 -0.05 17.88
C LEU A 264 -20.84 -0.21 16.44
N VAL A 265 -21.32 0.64 15.52
CA VAL A 265 -20.89 0.66 14.12
C VAL A 265 -19.41 1.01 14.02
N THR A 266 -18.88 1.94 14.82
CA THR A 266 -17.43 2.25 14.90
C THR A 266 -16.63 1.02 15.30
N VAL A 267 -17.04 0.32 16.36
CA VAL A 267 -16.35 -0.87 16.86
C VAL A 267 -16.38 -1.99 15.83
N CYS A 268 -17.53 -2.23 15.18
CA CYS A 268 -17.65 -3.25 14.13
C CYS A 268 -16.82 -2.92 12.89
N ASN A 269 -16.84 -1.66 12.40
CA ASN A 269 -16.05 -1.25 11.23
C ASN A 269 -14.55 -1.31 11.53
N SER A 270 -14.12 -0.85 12.71
CA SER A 270 -12.71 -0.94 13.11
C SER A 270 -12.27 -2.39 13.27
N ALA A 271 -13.12 -3.25 13.84
CA ALA A 271 -12.86 -4.68 13.95
C ALA A 271 -12.69 -5.33 12.56
N MET A 272 -13.60 -5.04 11.63
CA MET A 272 -13.51 -5.57 10.27
C MET A 272 -12.28 -5.03 9.53
N GLY A 273 -12.00 -3.74 9.65
CA GLY A 273 -10.90 -3.08 8.95
C GLY A 273 -9.53 -3.61 9.35
N TYR A 274 -9.28 -3.90 10.64
CA TYR A 274 -7.98 -4.45 11.04
C TYR A 274 -7.80 -5.91 10.56
N ILE A 275 -8.89 -6.69 10.50
CA ILE A 275 -8.86 -8.06 9.97
C ILE A 275 -8.53 -8.02 8.48
N LEU A 276 -9.19 -7.14 7.72
CA LEU A 276 -8.91 -6.93 6.29
C LEU A 276 -7.47 -6.46 6.05
N MET A 277 -6.97 -5.52 6.86
CA MET A 277 -5.59 -5.05 6.77
C MET A 277 -4.58 -6.18 7.05
N ASN A 278 -4.86 -7.02 8.04
CA ASN A 278 -4.01 -8.19 8.30
C ASN A 278 -4.04 -9.18 7.12
N GLN A 279 -5.22 -9.51 6.59
CA GLN A 279 -5.35 -10.38 5.42
C GLN A 279 -4.60 -9.83 4.20
N TYR A 280 -4.65 -8.52 3.98
CA TYR A 280 -3.84 -7.85 2.96
C TYR A 280 -2.34 -8.06 3.17
N LEU A 281 -1.84 -7.89 4.40
CA LEU A 281 -0.43 -8.12 4.71
C LEU A 281 -0.03 -9.58 4.51
N VAL A 282 -0.82 -10.53 4.99
CA VAL A 282 -0.59 -11.97 4.80
C VAL A 282 -0.55 -12.32 3.31
N ALA A 283 -1.50 -11.82 2.51
CA ALA A 283 -1.54 -12.05 1.07
C ALA A 283 -0.28 -11.53 0.36
N ASN A 284 0.25 -10.36 0.75
CA ASN A 284 1.51 -9.85 0.20
C ASN A 284 2.73 -10.71 0.58
N VAL A 285 2.74 -11.31 1.76
CA VAL A 285 3.84 -12.21 2.17
C VAL A 285 3.78 -13.53 1.40
N VAL A 286 2.59 -14.11 1.22
CA VAL A 286 2.40 -15.31 0.41
C VAL A 286 2.78 -15.04 -1.05
N LEU A 287 2.33 -13.91 -1.61
CA LEU A 287 2.73 -13.49 -2.96
C LEU A 287 4.24 -13.31 -3.07
N TYR A 288 4.89 -12.73 -2.06
CA TYR A 288 6.35 -12.59 -2.05
C TYR A 288 7.05 -13.95 -2.11
N MET A 289 6.62 -14.92 -1.30
CA MET A 289 7.22 -16.27 -1.30
C MET A 289 7.10 -16.93 -2.67
N HIS A 290 5.92 -16.87 -3.28
CA HIS A 290 5.69 -17.40 -4.62
C HIS A 290 6.55 -16.70 -5.69
N CYS A 291 6.58 -15.36 -5.70
CA CYS A 291 7.41 -14.58 -6.62
C CYS A 291 8.91 -14.85 -6.44
N LYS A 292 9.34 -15.13 -5.20
CA LYS A 292 10.73 -15.46 -4.89
C LYS A 292 11.11 -16.83 -5.48
N GLU A 293 10.29 -17.85 -5.26
CA GLU A 293 10.49 -19.21 -5.79
C GLU A 293 10.58 -19.19 -7.32
N LEU A 294 9.62 -18.55 -8.00
CA LEU A 294 9.64 -18.42 -9.47
C LEU A 294 10.90 -17.73 -10.00
N ASN A 295 11.41 -16.73 -9.27
CA ASN A 295 12.61 -16.02 -9.67
C ASN A 295 13.89 -16.84 -9.42
N ASP A 296 13.93 -17.61 -8.33
CA ASP A 296 15.05 -18.50 -8.02
C ASP A 296 15.11 -19.68 -9.03
N GLU A 297 13.97 -20.26 -9.41
CA GLU A 297 13.86 -21.25 -10.48
C GLU A 297 14.36 -20.72 -11.82
N LYS A 298 13.95 -19.50 -12.18
CA LYS A 298 14.39 -18.83 -13.42
C LYS A 298 15.89 -18.53 -13.42
N LEU A 299 16.47 -18.24 -12.26
CA LEU A 299 17.90 -18.04 -12.13
C LEU A 299 18.64 -19.36 -12.35
N MET A 300 18.18 -20.44 -11.71
CA MET A 300 18.76 -21.78 -11.87
C MET A 300 18.69 -22.26 -13.33
N SER A 301 17.54 -22.09 -13.99
CA SER A 301 17.38 -22.49 -15.39
C SER A 301 18.29 -21.69 -16.33
N LYS A 302 18.51 -20.41 -16.04
CA LYS A 302 19.40 -19.55 -16.84
C LYS A 302 20.87 -19.92 -16.63
N THR A 303 21.28 -20.26 -15.40
CA THR A 303 22.63 -20.73 -15.11
C THR A 303 22.90 -22.04 -15.83
N ALA A 304 21.98 -23.00 -15.74
CA ALA A 304 22.09 -24.27 -16.46
C ALA A 304 22.21 -24.04 -17.99
N ALA A 305 21.32 -23.23 -18.58
CA ALA A 305 21.40 -22.90 -20.01
C ALA A 305 22.70 -22.19 -20.41
N GLY A 306 23.25 -21.32 -19.56
CA GLY A 306 24.54 -20.68 -19.79
C GLY A 306 25.70 -21.66 -19.79
N GLU A 307 25.67 -22.63 -18.87
CA GLU A 307 26.70 -23.68 -18.73
C GLU A 307 26.70 -24.64 -19.93
N TYR A 308 25.52 -25.00 -20.47
CA TYR A 308 25.42 -25.77 -21.72
C TYR A 308 25.96 -25.03 -22.94
N VAL A 309 25.71 -23.72 -23.04
CA VAL A 309 26.20 -22.90 -24.16
C VAL A 309 27.72 -22.70 -24.08
N SER A 310 28.29 -22.54 -22.88
CA SER A 310 29.76 -22.48 -22.71
C SER A 310 30.43 -23.82 -23.02
N LEU A 311 29.82 -24.95 -22.64
CA LEU A 311 30.33 -26.29 -22.96
C LEU A 311 30.39 -26.56 -24.47
N SER A 312 29.35 -26.17 -25.21
CA SER A 312 29.36 -26.32 -26.68
C SER A 312 30.42 -25.47 -27.38
N VAL A 313 30.78 -24.32 -26.81
CA VAL A 313 31.82 -23.44 -27.38
C VAL A 313 33.22 -23.96 -27.06
N GLU A 314 33.45 -24.51 -25.86
CA GLU A 314 34.73 -25.14 -25.50
C GLU A 314 35.00 -26.43 -26.30
N GLU A 315 33.98 -27.23 -26.62
CA GLU A 315 34.12 -28.40 -27.52
C GLU A 315 34.42 -28.02 -28.98
N GLU A 316 33.97 -26.84 -29.42
CA GLU A 316 34.24 -26.35 -30.78
C GLU A 316 35.65 -25.73 -30.88
N GLU A 317 36.11 -25.04 -29.84
CA GLU A 317 37.44 -24.43 -29.77
C GLU A 317 38.55 -25.49 -29.59
N THR A 318 38.33 -26.53 -28.77
CA THR A 318 39.29 -27.65 -28.60
C THR A 318 39.42 -28.53 -29.84
N ASN A 319 38.43 -28.57 -30.74
CA ASN A 319 38.52 -29.28 -32.02
C ASN A 319 39.25 -28.47 -33.11
N HIS A 320 39.46 -27.18 -32.93
CA HIS A 320 40.21 -26.35 -33.89
C HIS A 320 41.71 -26.24 -33.58
N ASP A 321 42.14 -26.48 -32.34
CA ASP A 321 43.56 -26.49 -31.96
C ASP A 321 44.24 -27.87 -32.13
N ALA A 322 43.52 -28.87 -32.61
CA ALA A 322 44.01 -30.25 -32.79
C ALA A 322 44.39 -30.63 -34.24
N VAL A 323 44.55 -29.66 -35.15
CA VAL A 323 44.92 -29.92 -36.57
C VAL A 323 46.31 -29.39 -36.93
#